data_AF-A0A964IJH4-F1
#
_entry.id   AF-A0A964IJH4-F1
#
_cell.length_a   1.000
_cell.length_b   1.000
_cell.length_c   1.000
_cell.angle_alpha   90.00
_cell.angle_beta   90.00
_cell.angle_gamma   90.00
#
_symmetry.space_group_name_H-M   'P 1'
#
loop_
_entity.id
_entity.type
_entity.pdbx_description
1 polymer ?
#
loop_
_entity_poly.entity_id
_entity_poly.type
_entity_poly.pdbx_seq_one_letter_code
_entity_poly.pdbx_strand_id
1 'polypeptide(L)'
;MLLGQAKVVASGDGGLQLFFRVNDEHWLPPLAVYATALISSVAPADHAARIGTAAVGAINVFLMFVLSRRLFPKPRVAVGAALLLIATPAHFVYARAGVDAIYTLPFVLAWLIGVTDVLNGGPRWRAAAASCALGVGVYAQPAGPLTMGFLLVITLAAIWRSGSRDAGSFAVPVVAFSGPVAVAVVWFAANPSAYPDTFGRWAIHA
;
A
#
# COMPACT_ATOMS: atom_id res chain seq x y z
N MET A 1 26.82 -2.26 -5.44
CA MET A 1 26.57 -3.09 -4.24
C MET A 1 25.20 -3.77 -4.26
N LEU A 2 24.11 -3.08 -4.63
CA LEU A 2 22.75 -3.65 -4.76
C LEU A 2 22.61 -4.83 -5.76
N LEU A 3 23.42 -4.85 -6.84
CA LEU A 3 23.40 -5.91 -7.85
C LEU A 3 23.84 -7.30 -7.33
N GLY A 4 24.69 -7.35 -6.29
CA GLY A 4 25.08 -8.63 -5.67
C GLY A 4 23.99 -9.23 -4.81
N GLN A 5 23.17 -8.39 -4.17
CA GLN A 5 22.07 -8.81 -3.29
C GLN A 5 20.87 -9.35 -4.07
N ALA A 6 20.59 -8.81 -5.26
CA ALA A 6 19.53 -9.33 -6.13
C ALA A 6 19.79 -10.77 -6.60
N LYS A 7 21.07 -11.16 -6.79
CA LYS A 7 21.43 -12.53 -7.16
C LYS A 7 21.22 -13.53 -6.02
N VAL A 8 21.42 -13.11 -4.77
CA VAL A 8 21.16 -13.94 -3.58
C VAL A 8 19.66 -14.18 -3.36
N VAL A 9 18.82 -13.19 -3.69
CA VAL A 9 17.35 -13.34 -3.67
C VAL A 9 16.85 -14.32 -4.74
N ALA A 10 17.55 -14.41 -5.88
CA ALA A 10 17.18 -15.33 -6.97
C ALA A 10 17.72 -16.76 -6.80
N SER A 11 18.67 -16.99 -5.89
CA SER A 11 19.40 -18.27 -5.78
C SER A 11 19.03 -19.13 -4.55
N GLY A 12 17.99 -18.78 -3.79
CA GLY A 12 17.58 -19.51 -2.58
C GLY A 12 16.44 -20.49 -2.86
N ASP A 13 16.65 -21.76 -2.53
CA ASP A 13 15.68 -22.85 -2.64
C ASP A 13 14.31 -22.51 -1.99
N GLY A 14 13.24 -22.37 -2.79
CA GLY A 14 11.93 -22.92 -2.43
C GLY A 14 10.70 -22.04 -2.16
N GLY A 15 10.68 -20.71 -2.34
CA GLY A 15 9.41 -19.95 -2.18
C GLY A 15 9.45 -18.44 -2.36
N LEU A 16 8.27 -17.81 -2.54
CA LEU A 16 8.10 -16.35 -2.59
C LEU A 16 8.45 -15.72 -1.23
N GLN A 17 9.59 -15.02 -1.15
CA GLN A 17 10.04 -14.35 0.06
C GLN A 17 9.27 -13.04 0.31
N LEU A 18 8.52 -12.97 1.41
CA LEU A 18 7.67 -11.81 1.73
C LEU A 18 8.40 -10.65 2.40
N PHE A 19 9.57 -10.84 3.00
CA PHE A 19 10.37 -9.73 3.51
C PHE A 19 11.84 -9.99 3.23
N PHE A 20 12.56 -8.92 2.87
CA PHE A 20 13.95 -9.01 2.44
C PHE A 20 14.86 -8.38 3.46
N ARG A 21 15.82 -9.14 3.97
CA ARG A 21 16.84 -8.61 4.88
C ARG A 21 17.93 -7.93 4.06
N VAL A 22 18.02 -6.61 4.15
CA VAL A 22 19.06 -5.81 3.50
C VAL A 22 19.99 -5.28 4.58
N ASN A 23 21.15 -5.92 4.70
CA ASN A 23 22.13 -5.76 5.79
C ASN A 23 21.61 -6.25 7.16
N ASP A 24 22.47 -6.27 8.17
CA ASP A 24 22.21 -6.96 9.44
C ASP A 24 21.00 -6.46 10.22
N GLU A 25 20.46 -5.27 9.90
CA GLU A 25 19.49 -4.60 10.77
C GLU A 25 18.18 -4.14 10.10
N HIS A 26 17.97 -4.35 8.78
CA HIS A 26 16.78 -3.80 8.09
C HIS A 26 16.04 -4.85 7.27
N TRP A 27 14.76 -5.04 7.58
CA TRP A 27 13.82 -5.76 6.73
C TRP A 27 13.09 -4.77 5.83
N LEU A 28 13.16 -5.00 4.52
CA LEU A 28 12.45 -4.22 3.53
C LEU A 28 11.07 -4.81 3.25
N PRO A 29 10.05 -3.95 3.10
CA PRO A 29 8.74 -4.36 2.64
C PRO A 29 8.83 -4.94 1.21
N PRO A 30 8.09 -6.03 0.91
CA PRO A 30 8.28 -6.75 -0.35
C PRO A 30 7.82 -5.96 -1.56
N LEU A 31 6.81 -5.08 -1.41
CA LEU A 31 6.18 -4.45 -2.55
C LEU A 31 7.16 -3.57 -3.34
N ALA A 32 7.96 -2.77 -2.64
CA ALA A 32 8.98 -1.93 -3.26
C ALA A 32 10.10 -2.78 -3.92
N VAL A 33 10.47 -3.90 -3.28
CA VAL A 33 11.48 -4.83 -3.81
C VAL A 33 10.98 -5.50 -5.08
N TYR A 34 9.77 -6.06 -5.07
CA TYR A 34 9.19 -6.71 -6.24
C TYR A 34 8.90 -5.73 -7.37
N ALA A 35 8.43 -4.52 -7.08
CA ALA A 35 8.26 -3.49 -8.10
C ALA A 35 9.61 -3.13 -8.74
N THR A 36 10.65 -2.95 -7.95
CA THR A 36 12.01 -2.67 -8.46
C THR A 36 12.55 -3.84 -9.28
N ALA A 37 12.35 -5.08 -8.83
CA ALA A 37 12.76 -6.29 -9.56
C ALA A 37 12.04 -6.41 -10.90
N LEU A 38 10.73 -6.15 -10.93
CA LEU A 38 9.94 -6.13 -12.17
C LEU A 38 10.46 -5.08 -13.15
N ILE A 39 10.71 -3.85 -12.70
CA ILE A 39 11.25 -2.79 -13.57
C ILE A 39 12.67 -3.13 -14.03
N SER A 40 13.48 -3.78 -13.20
CA SER A 40 14.84 -4.20 -13.57
C SER A 40 14.87 -5.26 -14.68
N SER A 41 13.75 -5.90 -14.99
CA SER A 41 13.64 -6.82 -16.13
C SER A 41 13.61 -6.08 -17.48
N VAL A 42 13.27 -4.80 -17.49
CA VAL A 42 13.11 -3.98 -18.71
C VAL A 42 13.94 -2.70 -18.72
N ALA A 43 14.52 -2.30 -17.59
CA ALA A 43 15.32 -1.09 -17.43
C ALA A 43 16.61 -1.35 -16.62
N PRO A 44 17.66 -0.50 -16.76
CA PRO A 44 18.89 -0.62 -15.98
C PRO A 44 18.63 -0.60 -14.47
N ALA A 45 19.31 -1.51 -13.74
CA ALA A 45 19.08 -1.74 -12.31
C ALA A 45 19.36 -0.51 -11.43
N ASP A 46 20.26 0.38 -11.84
CA ASP A 46 20.58 1.63 -11.14
C ASP A 46 19.46 2.68 -11.22
N HIS A 47 18.58 2.55 -12.22
CA HIS A 47 17.42 3.44 -12.42
C HIS A 47 16.10 2.77 -12.03
N ALA A 48 16.05 1.46 -11.89
CA ALA A 48 14.82 0.70 -11.72
C ALA A 48 13.97 1.15 -10.52
N ALA A 49 14.60 1.40 -9.36
CA ALA A 49 13.89 1.87 -8.17
C ALA A 49 13.24 3.25 -8.41
N ARG A 50 13.95 4.18 -9.06
CA ARG A 50 13.45 5.53 -9.36
C ARG A 50 12.32 5.51 -10.39
N ILE A 51 12.44 4.66 -11.41
CA ILE A 51 11.37 4.45 -12.40
C ILE A 51 10.14 3.84 -11.73
N GLY A 52 10.34 2.85 -10.84
CA GLY A 52 9.26 2.25 -10.05
C GLY A 52 8.51 3.27 -9.20
N THR A 53 9.23 4.09 -8.42
CA THR A 53 8.58 5.15 -7.63
C THR A 53 7.92 6.23 -8.48
N ALA A 54 8.48 6.55 -9.65
CA ALA A 54 7.89 7.53 -10.56
C ALA A 54 6.58 7.00 -11.15
N ALA A 55 6.54 5.71 -11.52
CA ALA A 55 5.33 5.04 -11.98
C ALA A 55 4.25 5.01 -10.89
N VAL A 56 4.61 4.69 -9.65
CA VAL A 56 3.70 4.76 -8.51
C VAL A 56 3.19 6.19 -8.26
N GLY A 57 4.07 7.18 -8.34
CA GLY A 57 3.70 8.59 -8.28
C GLY A 57 2.68 8.99 -9.35
N ALA A 58 2.85 8.51 -10.59
CA ALA A 58 1.89 8.73 -11.67
C ALA A 58 0.53 8.05 -11.37
N ILE A 59 0.55 6.83 -10.83
CA ILE A 59 -0.67 6.12 -10.39
C ILE A 59 -1.39 6.93 -9.30
N ASN A 60 -0.67 7.50 -8.34
CA ASN A 60 -1.26 8.33 -7.28
C ASN A 60 -1.98 9.56 -7.84
N VAL A 61 -1.37 10.24 -8.81
CA VAL A 61 -1.99 11.39 -9.49
C VAL A 61 -3.26 10.98 -10.21
N PHE A 62 -3.23 9.86 -10.92
CA PHE A 62 -4.40 9.32 -11.59
C PHE A 62 -5.52 8.96 -10.60
N LEU A 63 -5.19 8.25 -9.51
CA LEU A 63 -6.16 7.90 -8.48
C LEU A 63 -6.73 9.13 -7.77
N MET A 64 -5.92 10.17 -7.54
CA MET A 64 -6.39 11.44 -7.00
C MET A 64 -7.39 12.13 -7.93
N PHE A 65 -7.12 12.12 -9.24
CA PHE A 65 -8.09 12.60 -10.23
C PHE A 65 -9.40 11.80 -10.16
N VAL A 66 -9.34 10.46 -10.13
CA VAL A 66 -10.53 9.59 -10.04
C VAL A 66 -11.33 9.86 -8.76
N LEU A 67 -10.66 9.93 -7.61
CA LEU A 67 -11.27 10.26 -6.33
C LEU A 67 -11.98 11.62 -6.39
N SER A 68 -11.30 12.63 -6.90
CA SER A 68 -11.84 13.99 -6.99
C SER A 68 -13.00 14.09 -7.97
N ARG A 69 -13.00 13.32 -9.07
CA ARG A 69 -14.13 13.23 -10.00
C ARG A 69 -15.38 12.64 -9.36
N ARG A 70 -15.23 11.80 -8.33
CA ARG A 70 -16.35 11.23 -7.57
C ARG A 70 -16.89 12.18 -6.50
N LEU A 71 -16.01 12.95 -5.86
CA LEU A 71 -16.38 13.88 -4.81
C LEU A 71 -16.95 15.20 -5.34
N PHE A 72 -16.51 15.66 -6.51
CA PHE A 72 -16.87 16.97 -7.04
C PHE A 72 -17.51 16.87 -8.44
N PRO A 73 -18.60 17.62 -8.69
CA PRO A 73 -19.30 17.58 -9.98
C PRO A 73 -18.43 18.16 -11.12
N LYS A 74 -17.68 19.22 -10.84
CA LYS A 74 -16.92 19.98 -11.85
C LYS A 74 -15.58 19.30 -12.18
N PRO A 75 -15.30 18.95 -13.45
CA PRO A 75 -14.07 18.23 -13.83
C PRO A 75 -12.79 19.04 -13.59
N ARG A 76 -12.87 20.37 -13.68
CA ARG A 76 -11.74 21.28 -13.41
C ARG A 76 -11.19 21.12 -11.98
N VAL A 77 -12.05 20.82 -11.01
CA VAL A 77 -11.64 20.59 -9.62
C VAL A 77 -10.79 19.33 -9.50
N ALA A 78 -11.16 18.26 -10.22
CA ALA A 78 -10.38 17.02 -10.21
C ALA A 78 -9.00 17.17 -10.88
N VAL A 79 -8.93 17.91 -11.99
CA VAL A 79 -7.63 18.27 -12.60
C VAL A 79 -6.81 19.10 -11.60
N GLY A 80 -7.41 20.10 -10.97
CA GLY A 80 -6.75 20.92 -9.95
C GLY A 80 -6.20 20.09 -8.79
N ALA A 81 -6.97 19.15 -8.24
CA ALA A 81 -6.53 18.27 -7.16
C ALA A 81 -5.35 17.36 -7.58
N ALA A 82 -5.40 16.79 -8.78
CA ALA A 82 -4.30 15.99 -9.30
C ALA A 82 -3.03 16.82 -9.53
N LEU A 83 -3.15 18.04 -10.06
CA LEU A 83 -2.04 18.98 -10.21
C LEU A 83 -1.47 19.42 -8.87
N LEU A 84 -2.31 19.68 -7.87
CA LEU A 84 -1.87 20.01 -6.51
C LEU A 84 -1.09 18.84 -5.88
N LEU A 85 -1.52 17.60 -6.12
CA LEU A 85 -0.76 16.43 -5.66
C LEU A 85 0.61 16.33 -6.35
N ILE A 86 0.70 16.57 -7.66
CA ILE A 86 2.00 16.65 -8.36
C ILE A 86 2.87 17.74 -7.76
N ALA A 87 2.30 18.93 -7.52
CA ALA A 87 3.02 20.10 -7.01
C ALA A 87 3.37 20.01 -5.52
N THR A 88 2.83 19.01 -4.79
CA THR A 88 3.14 18.80 -3.38
C THR A 88 4.60 18.35 -3.25
N PRO A 89 5.48 19.12 -2.58
CA PRO A 89 6.92 18.83 -2.56
C PRO A 89 7.26 17.42 -2.07
N ALA A 90 6.57 16.95 -1.02
CA ALA A 90 6.77 15.61 -0.47
C ALA A 90 6.45 14.52 -1.51
N HIS A 91 5.33 14.64 -2.22
CA HIS A 91 4.95 13.68 -3.26
C HIS A 91 5.96 13.67 -4.42
N PHE A 92 6.38 14.86 -4.88
CA PHE A 92 7.35 14.98 -5.96
C PHE A 92 8.72 14.39 -5.60
N VAL A 93 9.23 14.68 -4.39
CA VAL A 93 10.52 14.15 -3.92
C VAL A 93 10.45 12.63 -3.80
N TYR A 94 9.44 12.08 -3.13
CA TYR A 94 9.32 10.63 -2.94
C TYR A 94 9.08 9.86 -4.25
N ALA A 95 8.38 10.45 -5.22
CA ALA A 95 8.20 9.84 -6.53
C ALA A 95 9.52 9.69 -7.30
N ARG A 96 10.53 10.50 -7.00
CA ARG A 96 11.82 10.48 -7.72
C ARG A 96 12.96 9.86 -6.93
N ALA A 97 12.81 9.70 -5.62
CA ALA A 97 13.90 9.27 -4.74
C ALA A 97 14.17 7.76 -4.75
N GLY A 98 13.25 6.93 -5.27
CA GLY A 98 13.38 5.47 -5.18
C GLY A 98 13.15 4.92 -3.77
N VAL A 99 12.37 5.64 -2.95
CA VAL A 99 12.02 5.22 -1.58
C VAL A 99 10.66 4.53 -1.52
N ASP A 100 10.48 3.68 -0.51
CA ASP A 100 9.28 2.85 -0.29
C ASP A 100 8.06 3.65 0.20
N ALA A 101 8.24 4.79 0.87
CA ALA A 101 7.16 5.60 1.43
C ALA A 101 6.01 5.92 0.45
N ILE A 102 6.31 6.09 -0.84
CA ILE A 102 5.29 6.42 -1.85
C ILE A 102 4.35 5.25 -2.19
N TYR A 103 4.76 4.01 -1.93
CA TYR A 103 3.98 2.81 -2.26
C TYR A 103 2.73 2.66 -1.40
N THR A 104 2.63 3.36 -0.27
CA THR A 104 1.43 3.35 0.58
C THR A 104 0.27 4.14 -0.02
N LEU A 105 0.59 5.25 -0.69
CA LEU A 105 -0.39 6.20 -1.18
C LEU A 105 -1.43 5.64 -2.18
N PRO A 106 -1.10 4.74 -3.14
CA PRO A 106 -2.11 4.23 -4.06
C PRO A 106 -3.18 3.40 -3.33
N PHE A 107 -2.81 2.67 -2.27
CA PHE A 107 -3.77 1.89 -1.47
C PHE A 107 -4.69 2.79 -0.66
N VAL A 108 -4.16 3.88 -0.08
CA VAL A 108 -4.97 4.88 0.63
C VAL A 108 -5.94 5.59 -0.32
N LEU A 109 -5.49 5.96 -1.53
CA LEU A 109 -6.36 6.59 -2.52
C LEU A 109 -7.43 5.61 -3.05
N ALA A 110 -7.07 4.36 -3.32
CA ALA A 110 -8.03 3.31 -3.69
C ALA A 110 -9.06 3.06 -2.58
N TRP A 111 -8.61 3.07 -1.32
CA TRP A 111 -9.48 2.98 -0.15
C TRP A 111 -10.45 4.17 -0.06
N LEU A 112 -9.97 5.41 -0.19
CA LEU A 112 -10.81 6.62 -0.19
C LEU A 112 -11.89 6.56 -1.28
N ILE A 113 -11.52 6.09 -2.47
CA ILE A 113 -12.45 5.88 -3.58
C ILE A 113 -13.57 4.91 -3.18
N GLY A 114 -13.21 3.77 -2.57
CA GLY A 114 -14.18 2.77 -2.16
C GLY A 114 -15.05 3.19 -0.96
N VAL A 115 -14.47 3.88 0.04
CA VAL A 115 -15.25 4.42 1.18
C VAL A 115 -16.25 5.48 0.72
N THR A 116 -15.87 6.32 -0.25
CA THR A 116 -16.80 7.29 -0.86
C THR A 116 -18.01 6.57 -1.47
N ASP A 117 -17.80 5.44 -2.13
CA ASP A 117 -18.90 4.66 -2.68
C ASP A 117 -19.78 4.04 -1.59
N VAL A 118 -19.19 3.53 -0.52
CA VAL A 118 -19.94 2.98 0.63
C VAL A 118 -20.85 4.03 1.26
N LEU A 119 -20.34 5.25 1.46
CA LEU A 119 -21.11 6.36 2.01
C LEU A 119 -22.26 6.79 1.09
N ASN A 120 -22.13 6.55 -0.22
CA ASN A 120 -23.15 6.85 -1.22
C ASN A 120 -24.08 5.65 -1.52
N GLY A 121 -24.10 4.62 -0.68
CA GLY A 121 -24.96 3.44 -0.87
C GLY A 121 -24.51 2.52 -2.02
N GLY A 122 -23.23 2.57 -2.37
CA GLY A 122 -22.63 1.69 -3.37
C GLY A 122 -22.64 0.21 -2.96
N PRO A 123 -22.39 -0.71 -3.90
CA PRO A 123 -22.48 -2.14 -3.65
C PRO A 123 -21.37 -2.66 -2.72
N ARG A 124 -21.69 -3.68 -1.91
CA ARG A 124 -20.80 -4.27 -0.89
C ARG A 124 -19.42 -4.71 -1.40
N TRP A 125 -19.32 -5.17 -2.64
CA TRP A 125 -18.04 -5.60 -3.21
C TRP A 125 -17.01 -4.45 -3.30
N ARG A 126 -17.44 -3.19 -3.36
CA ARG A 126 -16.52 -2.04 -3.35
C ARG A 126 -15.89 -1.82 -1.97
N ALA A 127 -16.63 -2.06 -0.89
CA ALA A 127 -16.08 -2.11 0.46
C ALA A 127 -15.05 -3.25 0.59
N ALA A 128 -15.35 -4.40 0.00
CA ALA A 128 -14.43 -5.53 -0.08
C ALA A 128 -13.15 -5.18 -0.83
N ALA A 129 -13.27 -4.57 -2.02
CA ALA A 129 -12.13 -4.15 -2.83
C ALA A 129 -11.26 -3.10 -2.11
N ALA A 130 -11.87 -2.11 -1.47
CA ALA A 130 -11.18 -1.12 -0.65
C ALA A 130 -10.42 -1.75 0.52
N SER A 131 -11.05 -2.69 1.23
CA SER A 131 -10.46 -3.35 2.39
C SER A 131 -9.37 -4.36 1.98
N CYS A 132 -9.53 -5.03 0.84
CA CYS A 132 -8.48 -5.84 0.23
C CYS A 132 -7.27 -4.97 -0.15
N ALA A 133 -7.50 -3.79 -0.75
CA ALA A 133 -6.43 -2.85 -1.07
C ALA A 133 -5.68 -2.39 0.20
N LEU A 134 -6.39 -2.13 1.31
CA LEU A 134 -5.77 -1.87 2.61
C LEU A 134 -4.91 -3.05 3.09
N GLY A 135 -5.45 -4.28 2.97
CA GLY A 135 -4.72 -5.50 3.32
C GLY A 135 -3.43 -5.67 2.53
N VAL A 136 -3.45 -5.37 1.21
CA VAL A 136 -2.24 -5.37 0.38
C VAL A 136 -1.31 -4.22 0.75
N GLY A 137 -1.86 -3.06 1.15
CA GLY A 137 -1.08 -1.91 1.60
C GLY A 137 -0.24 -2.17 2.85
N VAL A 138 -0.52 -3.24 3.62
CA VAL A 138 0.32 -3.71 4.73
C VAL A 138 1.75 -4.03 4.27
N TYR A 139 1.91 -4.46 3.02
CA TYR A 139 3.19 -4.81 2.42
C TYR A 139 3.95 -3.63 1.81
N ALA A 140 3.41 -2.41 1.87
CA ALA A 140 4.01 -1.24 1.25
C ALA A 140 5.09 -0.57 2.13
N GLN A 141 4.92 -0.61 3.45
CA GLN A 141 5.83 0.03 4.41
C GLN A 141 5.76 -0.62 5.80
N PRO A 142 6.78 -0.47 6.66
CA PRO A 142 6.79 -1.05 8.00
C PRO A 142 5.62 -0.61 8.91
N ALA A 143 5.19 0.66 8.81
CA ALA A 143 4.02 1.17 9.55
C ALA A 143 2.66 0.78 8.93
N GLY A 144 2.68 -0.04 7.86
CA GLY A 144 1.53 -0.49 7.10
C GLY A 144 0.45 -1.16 7.94
N PRO A 145 0.73 -2.21 8.73
CA PRO A 145 -0.27 -2.92 9.52
C PRO A 145 -1.12 -2.01 10.41
N LEU A 146 -0.46 -1.09 11.15
CA LEU A 146 -1.14 -0.17 12.06
C LEU A 146 -2.03 0.81 11.29
N THR A 147 -1.48 1.43 10.25
CA THR A 147 -2.19 2.42 9.44
C THR A 147 -3.40 1.78 8.75
N MET A 148 -3.20 0.65 8.09
CA MET A 148 -4.25 -0.04 7.32
C MET A 148 -5.32 -0.63 8.23
N GLY A 149 -4.96 -1.15 9.40
CA GLY A 149 -5.91 -1.59 10.43
C GLY A 149 -6.78 -0.43 10.94
N PHE A 150 -6.18 0.73 11.18
CA PHE A 150 -6.93 1.94 11.55
C PHE A 150 -7.90 2.37 10.43
N LEU A 151 -7.46 2.37 9.17
CA LEU A 151 -8.32 2.70 8.03
C LEU A 151 -9.46 1.68 7.85
N LEU A 152 -9.26 0.40 8.19
CA LEU A 152 -10.33 -0.60 8.23
C LEU A 152 -11.39 -0.22 9.27
N VAL A 153 -10.98 0.19 10.48
CA VAL A 153 -11.92 0.64 11.52
C VAL A 153 -12.76 1.82 11.02
N ILE A 154 -12.14 2.77 10.31
CA ILE A 154 -12.88 3.87 9.66
C ILE A 154 -13.86 3.35 8.61
N THR A 155 -13.48 2.37 7.79
CA THR A 155 -14.43 1.73 6.83
C THR A 155 -15.63 1.13 7.56
N LEU A 156 -15.42 0.41 8.66
CA LEU A 156 -16.51 -0.19 9.43
C LEU A 156 -17.42 0.88 10.04
N ALA A 157 -16.84 1.97 10.56
CA ALA A 157 -17.59 3.12 11.04
C ALA A 157 -18.40 3.80 9.92
N ALA A 158 -17.84 3.90 8.70
CA ALA A 158 -18.53 4.43 7.53
C ALA A 158 -19.74 3.57 7.11
N ILE A 159 -19.59 2.23 7.15
CA ILE A 159 -20.68 1.28 6.90
C ILE A 159 -21.78 1.40 7.95
N TRP A 160 -21.39 1.50 9.22
CA TRP A 160 -22.35 1.72 10.31
C TRP A 160 -23.12 3.03 10.13
N ARG A 161 -22.43 4.11 9.71
CA ARG A 161 -23.03 5.43 9.47
C ARG A 161 -23.92 5.48 8.22
N SER A 162 -23.66 4.66 7.21
CA SER A 162 -24.51 4.60 5.99
C SER A 162 -25.85 3.90 6.22
N GLY A 163 -26.09 3.35 7.42
CA GLY A 163 -27.34 2.68 7.80
C GLY A 163 -27.40 1.20 7.40
N SER A 164 -26.35 0.66 6.77
CA SER A 164 -26.25 -0.76 6.43
C SER A 164 -25.87 -1.57 7.67
N ARG A 165 -26.88 -2.09 8.39
CA ARG A 165 -26.69 -2.85 9.64
C ARG A 165 -26.67 -4.37 9.48
N ASP A 166 -26.72 -4.88 8.26
CA ASP A 166 -26.63 -6.32 8.05
C ASP A 166 -25.21 -6.84 8.34
N ALA A 167 -25.11 -8.01 8.97
CA ALA A 167 -23.83 -8.62 9.33
C ALA A 167 -22.90 -8.82 8.12
N GLY A 168 -23.46 -9.07 6.94
CA GLY A 168 -22.71 -9.24 5.69
C GLY A 168 -21.95 -7.98 5.28
N SER A 169 -22.52 -6.80 5.47
CA SER A 169 -21.88 -5.52 5.18
C SER A 169 -20.62 -5.30 6.03
N PHE A 170 -20.54 -5.84 7.24
CA PHE A 170 -19.34 -5.79 8.09
C PHE A 170 -18.38 -6.95 7.83
N ALA A 171 -18.90 -8.17 7.66
CA ALA A 171 -18.07 -9.36 7.51
C ALA A 171 -17.26 -9.33 6.21
N VAL A 172 -17.86 -8.91 5.10
CA VAL A 172 -17.22 -8.88 3.78
C VAL A 172 -15.91 -8.06 3.76
N PRO A 173 -15.87 -6.78 4.20
CA PRO A 173 -14.62 -6.02 4.22
C PRO A 173 -13.58 -6.59 5.20
N VAL A 174 -14.01 -7.12 6.37
CA VAL A 174 -13.10 -7.75 7.34
C VAL A 174 -12.43 -8.98 6.74
N VAL A 175 -13.18 -9.86 6.08
CA VAL A 175 -12.64 -11.03 5.39
C VAL A 175 -11.70 -10.62 4.26
N ALA A 176 -12.08 -9.62 3.46
CA ALA A 176 -11.27 -9.12 2.36
C ALA A 176 -9.93 -8.51 2.83
N PHE A 177 -9.91 -7.80 3.96
CA PHE A 177 -8.68 -7.30 4.59
C PHE A 177 -7.84 -8.43 5.20
N SER A 178 -8.51 -9.39 5.85
CA SER A 178 -7.85 -10.48 6.56
C SER A 178 -7.09 -11.42 5.64
N GLY A 179 -7.52 -11.59 4.38
CA GLY A 179 -6.84 -12.45 3.41
C GLY A 179 -5.36 -12.09 3.21
N PRO A 180 -5.04 -10.88 2.70
CA PRO A 180 -3.65 -10.43 2.58
C PRO A 180 -2.90 -10.39 3.92
N VAL A 181 -3.56 -10.01 5.02
CA VAL A 181 -2.90 -9.94 6.34
C VAL A 181 -2.53 -11.32 6.88
N ALA A 182 -3.38 -12.34 6.67
CA ALA A 182 -3.12 -13.69 7.11
C ALA A 182 -1.83 -14.24 6.49
N VAL A 183 -1.54 -13.88 5.24
CA VAL A 183 -0.27 -14.24 4.57
C VAL A 183 0.94 -13.66 5.31
N ALA A 184 0.88 -12.39 5.75
CA ALA A 184 1.94 -11.76 6.54
C ALA A 184 2.07 -12.41 7.92
N VAL A 185 0.94 -12.70 8.59
CA VAL A 185 0.92 -13.33 9.91
C VAL A 185 1.55 -14.72 9.86
N VAL A 186 1.17 -15.56 8.89
CA VAL A 186 1.76 -16.89 8.71
C VAL A 186 3.27 -16.79 8.46
N TRP A 187 3.71 -15.81 7.67
CA TRP A 187 5.13 -15.60 7.40
C TRP A 187 5.91 -15.16 8.65
N PHE A 188 5.39 -14.20 9.43
CA PHE A 188 6.04 -13.76 10.68
C PHE A 188 6.04 -14.86 11.75
N ALA A 189 5.01 -15.71 11.78
CA ALA A 189 4.98 -16.87 12.67
C ALA A 189 6.10 -17.88 12.32
N ALA A 190 6.43 -18.03 11.03
CA ALA A 190 7.55 -18.85 10.57
C ALA A 190 8.92 -18.15 10.72
N ASN A 191 8.94 -16.81 10.83
CA ASN A 191 10.16 -15.99 10.89
C ASN A 191 10.11 -15.00 12.07
N PRO A 192 10.05 -15.49 13.32
CA PRO A 192 9.79 -14.64 14.49
C PRO A 192 10.85 -13.56 14.73
N SER A 193 12.11 -13.79 14.31
CA SER A 193 13.19 -12.80 14.43
C SER A 193 12.98 -11.56 13.55
N ALA A 194 12.17 -11.64 12.50
CA ALA A 194 11.90 -10.50 11.62
C ALA A 194 10.96 -9.46 12.26
N TYR A 195 10.17 -9.86 13.26
CA TYR A 195 9.18 -8.98 13.89
C TYR A 195 9.82 -7.85 14.72
N PRO A 196 10.73 -8.12 15.69
CA PRO A 196 11.41 -7.06 16.44
C PRO A 196 12.19 -6.10 15.55
N ASP A 197 12.81 -6.60 14.48
CA ASP A 197 13.59 -5.76 13.57
C ASP A 197 12.69 -4.83 12.74
N THR A 198 11.51 -5.32 12.32
CA THR A 198 10.56 -4.55 11.51
C THR A 198 9.78 -3.52 12.34
N PHE A 199 9.34 -3.91 13.53
CA PHE A 199 8.45 -3.08 14.37
C PHE A 199 9.14 -2.41 15.56
N GLY A 200 10.19 -3.02 16.10
CA GLY A 200 10.85 -2.55 17.34
C GLY A 200 11.45 -1.15 17.20
N ARG A 201 11.87 -0.75 16.00
CA ARG A 201 12.38 0.60 15.74
C ARG A 201 11.36 1.71 15.96
N TRP A 202 10.06 1.42 15.80
CA TRP A 202 8.99 2.39 16.04
C TRP A 202 8.70 2.58 17.53
N ALA A 203 9.03 1.59 18.37
CA ALA A 203 8.80 1.66 19.81
C ALA A 203 9.89 2.43 20.57
N ILE A 204 11.07 2.63 19.96
CA ILE A 204 12.25 3.21 20.64
C ILE A 204 12.35 4.74 20.45
N HIS A 205 11.60 5.32 19.51
CA HIS A 205 11.58 6.76 19.24
C HIS A 205 10.30 7.47 19.76
N ALA A 206 9.50 6.78 20.58
CA ALA A 206 8.27 7.31 21.19
C ALA A 206 8.49 7.70 22.66
#